data_AF-A0A969E6R3-F1
#
_entry.id   AF-A0A969E6R3-F1
#
_cell.length_a   1.000
_cell.length_b   1.000
_cell.length_c   1.000
_cell.angle_alpha   90.00
_cell.angle_beta   90.00
_cell.angle_gamma   90.00
#
_symmetry.space_group_name_H-M   'P 1'
#
loop_
_entity.id
_entity.type
_entity.pdbx_description
1 polymer ?
#
loop_
_entity_poly.entity_id
_entity_poly.type
_entity_poly.pdbx_seq_one_letter_code
_entity_poly.pdbx_strand_id
1 'polypeptide(L)'
;MPDCYVFRLDLKTPSVSDLQNGRNIKILEINGVGSDPAHIFDPTISFYEIYGSYMRLWRTIFEVSTALHRRGVDYMSVSEYRAFMRKQNAVETLDK
;
A
#
# COMPACT_ATOMS: atom_id res chain seq x y z
N MET A 1 10.93 8.73 -2.14
CA MET A 1 11.21 7.34 -2.54
C MET A 1 11.19 7.28 -4.06
N PRO A 2 12.35 7.18 -4.72
CA PRO A 2 12.39 6.86 -6.15
C PRO A 2 11.75 5.48 -6.39
N ASP A 3 11.10 5.30 -7.53
CA ASP A 3 10.52 4.03 -7.98
C ASP A 3 9.42 3.41 -7.11
N CYS A 4 8.68 4.24 -6.36
CA CYS A 4 7.46 3.83 -5.67
C CYS A 4 6.22 4.37 -6.38
N TYR A 5 5.42 3.47 -6.95
CA TYR A 5 4.31 3.83 -7.84
C TYR A 5 2.92 3.56 -7.23
N VAL A 6 2.82 2.61 -6.29
CA VAL A 6 1.55 2.24 -5.65
C VAL A 6 1.75 2.21 -4.14
N PHE A 7 1.19 3.20 -3.46
CA PHE A 7 1.16 3.30 -1.99
C PHE A 7 -0.01 4.19 -1.55
N ARG A 8 -0.37 4.08 -0.28
CA ARG A 8 -1.34 4.93 0.40
C ARG A 8 -0.64 5.64 1.56
N LEU A 9 -1.18 6.77 1.99
CA LEU A 9 -0.63 7.55 3.10
C LEU A 9 -1.71 7.77 4.14
N ASP A 10 -1.35 7.51 5.38
CA ASP A 10 -2.19 7.87 6.52
C ASP A 10 -1.75 9.26 6.97
N LEU A 11 -2.66 10.21 6.86
CA LEU A 11 -2.38 11.63 7.08
C LEU A 11 -3.09 12.13 8.32
N LYS A 12 -2.44 13.06 9.03
CA LYS A 12 -3.05 13.86 10.09
C LYS A 12 -2.97 15.33 9.74
N THR A 13 -4.10 16.01 9.89
CA THR A 13 -4.21 17.46 9.67
C THR A 13 -5.14 18.07 10.73
N PRO A 14 -4.97 19.34 11.14
CA PRO A 14 -5.84 19.97 12.13
C PRO A 14 -7.26 20.23 11.63
N SER A 15 -7.46 20.41 10.32
CA SER A 15 -8.78 20.72 9.73
C SER A 15 -8.88 20.33 8.26
N VAL A 16 -10.11 20.18 7.76
CA VAL A 16 -10.38 19.93 6.33
C VAL A 16 -9.86 21.07 5.46
N SER A 17 -9.94 22.32 5.94
CA SER A 17 -9.41 23.48 5.23
C SER A 17 -7.90 23.37 5.05
N ASP A 18 -7.17 22.95 6.08
CA ASP A 18 -5.73 22.75 5.98
C ASP A 18 -5.37 21.63 5.01
N LEU A 19 -6.12 20.51 5.03
CA LEU A 19 -5.94 19.43 4.06
C LEU A 19 -6.12 19.91 2.61
N GLN A 20 -7.22 20.62 2.32
CA GLN A 20 -7.54 21.13 0.98
C GLN A 20 -6.51 22.15 0.47
N ASN A 21 -5.90 22.91 1.38
CA ASN A 21 -4.87 23.90 1.05
C ASN A 21 -3.44 23.34 1.11
N GLY A 22 -3.26 22.05 1.40
CA GLY A 22 -1.93 21.44 1.51
C GLY A 22 -1.10 21.94 2.69
N ARG A 23 -1.74 22.45 3.76
CA ARG A 23 -1.08 23.00 4.96
C ARG A 23 -1.13 22.04 6.13
N ASN A 24 -0.13 22.11 7.00
CA ASN A 24 -0.10 21.40 8.28
C ASN A 24 -0.36 19.88 8.18
N ILE A 25 0.05 19.26 7.06
CA ILE A 25 -0.11 17.83 6.82
C ILE A 25 1.06 17.07 7.45
N LYS A 26 0.75 16.11 8.32
CA LYS A 26 1.71 15.15 8.83
C LYS A 26 1.43 13.77 8.23
N ILE A 27 2.44 13.14 7.63
CA ILE A 27 2.40 11.73 7.23
C ILE A 27 2.65 10.89 8.49
N LEU A 28 1.71 10.01 8.83
CA LEU A 28 1.81 9.09 9.95
C LEU A 28 2.40 7.75 9.53
N GLU A 29 1.93 7.22 8.41
CA GLU A 29 2.33 5.91 7.88
C GLU A 29 2.34 5.92 6.36
N ILE A 30 3.22 5.08 5.78
CA ILE A 30 3.26 4.78 4.36
C ILE A 30 2.83 3.33 4.18
N ASN A 31 1.67 3.17 3.56
CA ASN A 31 0.98 1.90 3.37
C ASN A 31 1.28 1.33 1.98
N GLY A 32 2.05 0.25 1.91
CA GLY A 32 2.42 -0.42 0.66
C GLY A 32 1.32 -1.30 0.06
N VAL A 33 1.63 -1.96 -1.06
CA VAL A 33 0.70 -2.87 -1.77
C VAL A 33 0.25 -4.08 -0.95
N GLY A 34 1.00 -4.43 0.09
CA GLY A 34 0.68 -5.52 1.01
C GLY A 34 -0.23 -5.15 2.18
N SER A 35 -0.56 -3.87 2.39
CA SER A 35 -1.51 -3.48 3.43
C SER A 35 -2.95 -3.47 2.93
N ASP A 36 -3.88 -3.65 3.86
CA ASP A 36 -5.31 -3.57 3.59
C ASP A 36 -5.75 -2.11 3.37
N PRO A 37 -6.74 -1.84 2.50
CA PRO A 37 -7.32 -0.51 2.42
C PRO A 37 -8.08 -0.18 3.71
N ALA A 38 -7.66 0.86 4.46
CA ALA A 38 -8.22 1.16 5.79
C ALA A 38 -9.74 1.31 5.84
N HIS A 39 -10.37 1.80 4.77
CA HIS A 39 -11.82 2.00 4.72
C HIS A 39 -12.61 0.68 4.70
N ILE A 40 -12.00 -0.49 4.49
CA ILE A 40 -12.69 -1.78 4.56
C ILE A 40 -13.11 -2.18 5.99
N PHE A 41 -12.63 -1.46 6.99
CA PHE A 41 -12.96 -1.72 8.40
C PHE A 41 -14.11 -0.84 8.91
N ASP A 42 -14.64 0.06 8.08
CA ASP A 42 -15.81 0.86 8.42
C ASP A 42 -17.05 -0.05 8.52
N PRO A 43 -17.78 -0.10 9.64
CA PRO A 43 -18.95 -0.98 9.80
C PRO A 43 -20.12 -0.64 8.86
N THR A 44 -20.11 0.53 8.21
CA THR A 44 -21.18 0.99 7.33
C THR A 44 -21.06 0.46 5.89
N ILE A 45 -19.89 -0.06 5.50
CA ILE A 45 -19.67 -0.56 4.14
C ILE A 45 -20.20 -1.98 3.99
N SER A 46 -20.69 -2.29 2.79
CA SER A 46 -21.18 -3.63 2.47
C SER A 46 -20.04 -4.60 2.15
N PHE A 47 -20.33 -5.90 2.29
CA PHE A 47 -19.44 -6.98 1.87
C PHE A 47 -18.95 -6.81 0.42
N TYR A 48 -19.83 -6.44 -0.51
CA TYR A 48 -19.45 -6.24 -1.91
C TYR A 48 -18.50 -5.06 -2.12
N GLU A 49 -18.62 -4.00 -1.32
CA GLU A 49 -17.71 -2.85 -1.36
C GLU A 49 -16.31 -3.20 -0.84
N ILE A 50 -16.22 -4.07 0.17
CA ILE A 50 -14.94 -4.60 0.66
C ILE A 50 -14.22 -5.34 -0.47
N TYR A 51 -14.88 -6.31 -1.10
CA TYR A 51 -14.29 -7.05 -2.23
C TYR A 51 -13.96 -6.14 -3.42
N GLY A 52 -14.86 -5.20 -3.74
CA GLY A 52 -14.61 -4.20 -4.78
C GLY A 52 -13.35 -3.38 -4.50
N SER A 53 -13.05 -3.10 -3.24
CA SER A 53 -11.85 -2.37 -2.83
C SER A 53 -10.57 -3.17 -3.06
N TYR A 54 -10.56 -4.45 -2.70
CA TYR A 54 -9.44 -5.34 -3.03
C TYR A 54 -9.24 -5.50 -4.54
N MET A 55 -10.33 -5.69 -5.29
CA MET A 55 -10.24 -5.85 -6.76
C MET A 55 -9.67 -4.61 -7.45
N ARG A 56 -10.02 -3.41 -6.98
CA ARG A 56 -9.42 -2.16 -7.49
C ARG A 56 -7.93 -2.05 -7.14
N LEU A 57 -7.56 -2.41 -5.91
CA LEU A 57 -6.16 -2.42 -5.49
C LEU A 57 -5.33 -3.40 -6.33
N TRP A 58 -5.76 -4.65 -6.46
CA TRP A 58 -5.05 -5.66 -7.23
C TRP A 58 -4.97 -5.33 -8.71
N ARG A 59 -6.03 -4.74 -9.29
CA ARG A 59 -6.00 -4.23 -10.67
C ARG A 59 -4.93 -3.16 -10.85
N THR A 60 -4.87 -2.19 -9.94
CA THR A 60 -3.87 -1.11 -9.99
C THR A 60 -2.45 -1.69 -9.90
N ILE A 61 -2.22 -2.61 -8.96
CA ILE A 61 -0.92 -3.29 -8.80
C ILE A 61 -0.55 -4.03 -10.08
N PHE A 62 -1.48 -4.77 -10.68
CA PHE A 62 -1.27 -5.52 -11.92
C PHE A 62 -0.91 -4.60 -13.09
N GLU A 63 -1.67 -3.53 -13.29
CA GLU A 63 -1.46 -2.58 -14.39
C GLU A 63 -0.10 -1.89 -14.28
N VAL A 64 0.24 -1.39 -13.09
CA VAL A 64 1.53 -0.74 -12.84
C VAL A 64 2.69 -1.72 -12.99
N SER A 65 2.58 -2.92 -12.41
CA SER A 65 3.64 -3.94 -12.51
C SER A 65 3.87 -4.36 -13.96
N THR A 66 2.79 -4.53 -14.73
CA THR A 66 2.89 -4.86 -16.16
C THR A 66 3.54 -3.73 -16.95
N ALA A 67 3.18 -2.47 -16.66
CA ALA A 67 3.78 -1.31 -17.33
C ALA A 67 5.27 -1.17 -17.02
N LEU A 68 5.69 -1.41 -15.76
CA LEU A 68 7.10 -1.43 -15.37
C LEU A 68 7.86 -2.57 -16.03
N HIS A 69 7.24 -3.75 -16.12
CA HIS A 69 7.85 -4.89 -16.78
C HIS A 69 8.10 -4.65 -18.27
N ARG A 70 7.15 -4.02 -18.97
CA ARG A 70 7.34 -3.58 -20.36
C ARG A 70 8.45 -2.54 -20.52
N ARG A 71 8.82 -1.82 -19.45
CA ARG A 71 9.94 -0.86 -19.41
C ARG A 71 11.26 -1.50 -18.98
N GLY A 72 11.31 -2.82 -18.84
CA GLY A 72 12.53 -3.57 -18.51
C GLY A 72 12.74 -3.85 -17.03
N VAL A 73 11.73 -3.65 -16.17
CA VAL A 73 11.82 -4.03 -14.75
C VAL A 73 11.35 -5.47 -14.58
N ASP A 74 12.21 -6.37 -14.12
CA ASP A 74 11.81 -7.76 -13.89
C ASP A 74 10.79 -7.90 -12.75
N TYR A 75 9.89 -8.87 -12.87
CA TYR A 75 9.05 -9.28 -11.75
C TYR A 75 9.91 -9.92 -10.67
N MET A 76 9.46 -9.79 -9.42
CA MET A 76 10.10 -10.48 -8.29
C MET A 76 10.09 -11.99 -8.52
N SER A 77 11.27 -12.61 -8.47
CA SER A 77 11.42 -14.06 -8.53
C SER A 77 10.98 -14.72 -7.21
N VAL A 78 10.66 -16.01 -7.28
CA VAL A 78 10.29 -16.80 -6.10
C VAL A 78 11.43 -16.85 -5.07
N SER A 79 12.69 -16.87 -5.51
CA SER A 79 13.85 -16.84 -4.61
C SER A 79 13.98 -15.53 -3.86
N GLU A 80 13.76 -14.40 -4.53
CA GLU A 80 13.76 -13.07 -3.92
C GLU A 80 12.61 -12.95 -2.92
N TYR A 81 11.40 -13.37 -3.29
CA TYR A 81 10.26 -13.39 -2.38
C TYR A 81 10.55 -14.23 -1.12
N ARG A 82 11.11 -15.43 -1.27
CA ARG A 82 11.49 -16.28 -0.12
C ARG A 82 12.55 -15.61 0.76
N ALA A 83 13.53 -14.94 0.17
CA ALA A 83 14.54 -14.21 0.92
C ALA A 83 13.94 -13.03 1.70
N PHE A 84 13.03 -12.30 1.06
CA PHE A 84 12.27 -11.23 1.69
C PHE A 84 11.47 -11.72 2.89
N MET A 85 10.69 -12.80 2.73
CA MET A 85 9.89 -13.37 3.82
C MET A 85 10.74 -13.85 5.01
N ARG A 86 11.90 -14.48 4.74
CA ARG A 86 12.83 -14.87 5.82
C ARG A 86 13.32 -13.66 6.62
N LYS A 87 13.63 -12.55 5.93
CA LYS A 87 14.08 -11.32 6.58
C LYS A 87 12.97 -10.70 7.43
N GLN A 88 11.73 -10.66 6.94
CA GLN A 88 10.60 -10.14 7.72
C GLN A 88 10.35 -10.96 8.99
N ASN A 89 10.32 -12.28 8.88
CA ASN A 89 10.13 -13.16 10.04
C ASN A 89 11.23 -12.95 11.10
N ALA A 90 12.47 -12.73 10.68
CA ALA A 90 13.58 -12.46 11.61
C ALA A 90 13.42 -11.12 12.35
N VAL A 91 12.83 -10.11 11.71
CA VAL A 91 12.52 -8.82 12.35
C VAL A 91 11.38 -8.98 13.35
N GLU A 92 10.29 -9.66 12.98
CA GLU A 92 9.17 -9.92 13.89
C GLU A 92 9.58 -10.72 15.14
N THR A 93 10.61 -11.57 15.04
CA THR A 93 11.15 -12.30 16.20
C THR A 93 12.02 -11.46 17.13
N LEU A 94 12.48 -10.28 16.71
CA LEU A 94 13.25 -9.35 17.56
C LEU A 94 12.35 -8.36 18.32
N ASP A 95 11.15 -8.12 17.81
CA ASP A 95 10.14 -7.25 18.42
C ASP A 95 9.20 -8.00 19.40
N LYS A 96 9.44 -9.30 19.63
CA LYS A 96 8.78 -10.14 20.65
C LYS A 96 9.73 -10.44 21.80
#